data_AF-A0A9D7F4I6-F1
#
_entry.id   AF-A0A9D7F4I6-F1
#
_cell.length_a   1.000
_cell.length_b   1.000
_cell.length_c   1.000
_cell.angle_alpha   90.00
_cell.angle_beta   90.00
_cell.angle_gamma   90.00
#
_symmetry.space_group_name_H-M   'P 1'
#
loop_
_entity.id
_entity.type
_entity.pdbx_description
1 polymer ?
#
loop_
_entity_poly.entity_id
_entity_poly.type
_entity_poly.pdbx_seq_one_letter_code
_entity_poly.pdbx_strand_id
1 'polypeptide(L)'
;MKTFLILLLIFSVIPVLSAQEPADTIPAPQFFERGTDVYNVVELMPCYPGCEQLGSKEERDDCSMRKMLTFLYSKIQYPEKARENGVTGVAEVGFIVEKDGSLSNFKILKDPGAGCGEECLRVVKLMPNFIPGKQRGQPVRVEYSIPLKFSVR
;
A
#
# COMPACT_ATOMS: atom_id res chain seq x y z
N MET A 1 74.60 44.50 14.50
CA MET A 1 74.19 44.47 15.92
C MET A 1 72.91 43.63 15.98
N LYS A 2 72.97 42.35 16.42
CA LYS A 2 72.62 41.88 17.79
C LYS A 2 71.25 42.44 18.21
N THR A 3 70.19 41.69 18.48
CA THR A 3 69.95 40.42 19.23
C THR A 3 68.41 40.31 19.33
N PHE A 4 67.71 39.17 19.35
CA PHE A 4 67.35 38.25 20.45
C PHE A 4 66.20 37.39 19.85
N LEU A 5 66.29 36.06 19.80
CA LEU A 5 65.59 35.10 20.69
C LEU A 5 64.05 35.12 20.58
N ILE A 6 63.44 33.98 20.20
CA ILE A 6 62.39 33.27 20.96
C ILE A 6 62.07 31.92 20.30
N LEU A 7 61.98 30.94 21.18
CA LEU A 7 61.66 29.53 21.11
C LEU A 7 60.21 29.27 20.65
N LEU A 8 59.90 28.12 20.04
CA LEU A 8 58.90 27.13 20.51
C LEU A 8 58.52 26.10 19.41
N LEU A 9 58.49 24.84 19.85
CA LEU A 9 57.97 23.65 19.17
C LEU A 9 56.44 23.72 19.04
N ILE A 10 55.86 22.89 18.14
CA ILE A 10 54.53 22.21 18.16
C ILE A 10 54.06 22.05 16.70
N PHE A 11 54.10 20.85 16.12
CA PHE A 11 53.03 19.84 16.10
C PHE A 11 51.69 20.36 15.55
N SER A 12 51.07 19.55 14.68
CA SER A 12 49.66 19.63 14.27
C SER A 12 49.36 20.78 13.28
N VAL A 13 48.54 20.63 12.25
CA VAL A 13 47.53 19.63 11.94
C VAL A 13 47.30 19.81 10.44
N ILE A 14 47.59 18.79 9.65
CA ILE A 14 46.94 18.69 8.35
C ILE A 14 45.45 18.49 8.68
N PRO A 15 44.54 19.37 8.25
CA PRO A 15 43.13 19.14 8.45
C PRO A 15 42.80 17.80 7.80
N VAL A 16 42.41 16.84 8.63
CA VAL A 16 41.80 15.59 8.19
C VAL A 16 40.60 16.00 7.34
N LEU A 17 40.75 15.85 6.03
CA LEU A 17 39.65 15.89 5.08
C LEU A 17 38.67 14.80 5.52
N SER A 18 37.55 15.22 6.10
CA SER A 18 36.43 14.36 6.42
C SER A 18 35.91 13.75 5.12
N ALA A 19 36.51 12.63 4.72
CA ALA A 19 35.95 11.72 3.73
C ALA A 19 34.76 11.01 4.39
N GLN A 20 33.64 11.72 4.46
CA GLN A 20 32.34 11.08 4.68
C GLN A 20 31.75 10.83 3.30
N GLU A 21 31.91 9.63 2.76
CA GLU A 21 31.03 9.11 1.71
C GLU A 21 30.87 7.59 1.88
N PRO A 22 29.71 7.00 1.53
CA PRO A 22 28.34 7.52 1.67
C PRO A 22 27.41 6.49 2.34
N ALA A 23 26.26 6.99 2.82
CA ALA A 23 25.17 6.18 3.36
C ALA A 23 24.41 5.46 2.24
N ASP A 24 24.90 4.30 1.80
CA ASP A 24 24.17 3.39 0.92
C ASP A 24 24.48 1.93 1.31
N THR A 25 24.09 1.54 2.53
CA THR A 25 23.85 0.12 2.80
C THR A 25 22.36 -0.12 2.62
N ILE A 26 21.99 -0.67 1.45
CA ILE A 26 20.72 -1.38 1.33
C ILE A 26 20.82 -2.54 2.30
N PRO A 27 20.02 -2.61 3.38
CA PRO A 27 20.05 -3.76 4.26
C PRO A 27 19.72 -4.99 3.43
N ALA A 28 20.56 -6.03 3.56
CA ALA A 28 20.42 -7.28 2.83
C ALA A 28 18.96 -7.80 2.91
N PRO A 29 18.41 -8.39 1.84
CA PRO A 29 17.06 -8.93 1.86
C PRO A 29 16.93 -9.93 3.00
N GLN A 30 16.09 -9.59 3.96
CA GLN A 30 15.82 -10.42 5.12
C GLN A 30 15.26 -11.76 4.63
N PHE A 31 15.87 -12.86 5.09
CA PHE A 31 15.47 -14.21 4.74
C PHE A 31 14.00 -14.43 5.11
N PHE A 32 13.27 -15.04 4.18
CA PHE A 32 11.83 -15.28 4.18
C PHE A 32 11.41 -16.15 5.40
N GLU A 33 10.84 -15.52 6.41
CA GLU A 33 10.25 -16.19 7.58
C GLU A 33 9.00 -16.96 7.12
N ARG A 34 9.08 -18.29 7.08
CA ARG A 34 7.93 -19.14 6.73
C ARG A 34 6.82 -19.01 7.76
N GLY A 35 5.82 -18.21 7.44
CA GLY A 35 4.54 -18.19 8.11
C GLY A 35 3.81 -16.90 7.87
N THR A 36 2.87 -16.89 6.92
CA THR A 36 1.93 -15.78 6.64
C THR A 36 2.45 -14.62 5.79
N ASP A 37 3.31 -14.85 4.81
CA ASP A 37 3.71 -13.80 3.87
C ASP A 37 2.50 -13.26 3.08
N VAL A 38 2.10 -12.04 3.45
CA VAL A 38 1.11 -11.24 2.73
C VAL A 38 1.88 -10.22 1.90
N TYR A 39 1.63 -10.23 0.60
CA TYR A 39 2.33 -9.37 -0.35
C TYR A 39 1.50 -8.13 -0.65
N ASN A 40 2.16 -6.98 -0.77
CA ASN A 40 1.49 -5.74 -1.19
C ASN A 40 1.68 -5.47 -2.68
N VAL A 41 2.74 -6.03 -3.26
CA VAL A 41 3.08 -5.94 -4.68
C VAL A 41 3.51 -7.32 -5.16
N VAL A 42 2.90 -7.77 -6.26
CA VAL A 42 3.18 -9.06 -6.88
C VAL A 42 3.30 -8.93 -8.40
N GLU A 43 3.90 -9.92 -9.05
CA GLU A 43 4.04 -9.98 -10.51
C GLU A 43 2.70 -9.91 -11.23
N LEU A 44 1.69 -10.64 -10.73
CA LEU A 44 0.32 -10.60 -11.21
C LEU A 44 -0.62 -10.26 -10.05
N MET A 45 -1.22 -9.08 -10.09
CA MET A 45 -2.15 -8.62 -9.06
C MET A 45 -3.45 -9.44 -9.06
N PRO A 46 -4.16 -9.50 -7.92
CA PRO A 46 -5.50 -10.06 -7.87
C PRO A 46 -6.43 -9.40 -8.88
N CYS A 47 -7.27 -10.21 -9.51
CA CYS A 47 -8.11 -9.77 -10.62
C CYS A 47 -9.59 -10.03 -10.32
N TYR A 48 -10.44 -9.04 -10.57
CA TYR A 48 -11.89 -9.18 -10.44
C TYR A 48 -12.41 -10.21 -11.46
N PRO A 49 -13.42 -11.03 -11.12
CA PRO A 49 -13.91 -12.09 -12.01
C PRO A 49 -14.38 -11.58 -13.38
N GLY A 50 -14.05 -12.35 -14.42
CA GLY A 50 -14.37 -12.08 -15.82
C GLY A 50 -13.37 -11.12 -16.49
N CYS A 51 -12.18 -10.96 -15.93
CA CYS A 51 -11.05 -10.21 -16.50
C CYS A 51 -9.81 -11.11 -16.67
N GLU A 52 -9.93 -12.42 -16.41
CA GLU A 52 -8.81 -13.37 -16.42
C GLU A 52 -8.29 -13.74 -17.81
N GLN A 53 -9.12 -13.57 -18.85
CA GLN A 53 -8.83 -13.98 -20.23
C GLN A 53 -8.22 -12.86 -21.10
N LEU A 54 -8.01 -11.67 -20.54
CA LEU A 54 -7.39 -10.57 -21.29
C LEU A 54 -5.89 -10.83 -21.50
N GLY A 55 -5.38 -10.44 -22.67
CA GLY A 55 -4.07 -10.84 -23.15
C GLY A 55 -2.92 -10.20 -22.38
N SER A 56 -2.93 -8.87 -22.24
CA SER A 56 -1.87 -8.15 -21.53
C SER A 56 -2.16 -8.00 -20.03
N LYS A 57 -1.10 -7.87 -19.23
CA LYS A 57 -1.22 -7.61 -17.79
C LYS A 57 -1.99 -6.30 -17.53
N GLU A 58 -1.69 -5.28 -18.32
CA GLU A 58 -2.25 -3.94 -18.21
C GLU A 58 -3.77 -3.95 -18.47
N GLU A 59 -4.23 -4.67 -19.49
CA GLU A 59 -5.66 -4.82 -19.78
C GLU A 59 -6.41 -5.55 -18.65
N ARG A 60 -5.78 -6.57 -18.06
CA ARG A 60 -6.34 -7.31 -16.93
C ARG A 60 -6.50 -6.40 -15.71
N ASP A 61 -5.50 -5.59 -15.43
CA ASP A 61 -5.49 -4.66 -14.31
C ASP A 61 -6.55 -3.55 -14.50
N ASP A 62 -6.67 -2.96 -15.69
CA ASP A 62 -7.72 -1.97 -16.01
C ASP A 62 -9.14 -2.58 -15.88
N CYS A 63 -9.36 -3.75 -16.47
CA CYS A 63 -10.65 -4.43 -16.41
C CYS A 63 -11.05 -4.74 -14.96
N SER A 64 -10.10 -5.26 -14.17
CA SER A 64 -10.30 -5.60 -12.76
C SER A 64 -10.75 -4.37 -11.97
N MET A 65 -10.00 -3.28 -12.08
CA MET A 65 -10.29 -2.02 -11.42
C MET A 65 -11.68 -1.48 -11.80
N ARG A 66 -11.99 -1.44 -13.10
CA ARG A 66 -13.26 -0.89 -13.60
C ARG A 66 -14.48 -1.68 -13.14
N LYS A 67 -14.43 -3.01 -13.21
CA LYS A 67 -15.53 -3.87 -12.74
C LYS A 67 -15.72 -3.76 -11.24
N MET A 68 -14.63 -3.75 -10.48
CA MET A 68 -14.68 -3.56 -9.03
C MET A 68 -15.31 -2.22 -8.68
N LEU A 69 -14.86 -1.12 -9.29
CA LEU A 69 -15.45 0.21 -9.05
C LEU A 69 -16.93 0.26 -9.44
N THR A 70 -17.31 -0.36 -10.55
CA THR A 70 -18.71 -0.44 -10.99
C THR A 70 -19.56 -1.20 -9.97
N PHE A 71 -19.06 -2.32 -9.44
CA PHE A 71 -19.73 -3.07 -8.38
C PHE A 71 -19.89 -2.22 -7.12
N LEU A 72 -18.82 -1.58 -6.66
CA LEU A 72 -18.83 -0.73 -5.47
C LEU A 72 -19.87 0.40 -5.62
N TYR A 73 -19.82 1.18 -6.70
CA TYR A 73 -20.76 2.28 -6.92
C TYR A 73 -22.21 1.82 -7.11
N SER A 74 -22.43 0.59 -7.60
CA SER A 74 -23.79 0.04 -7.73
C SER A 74 -24.41 -0.41 -6.40
N LYS A 75 -23.59 -0.61 -5.36
CA LYS A 75 -24.00 -1.19 -4.07
C LYS A 75 -23.82 -0.26 -2.88
N ILE A 76 -22.94 0.73 -2.99
CA ILE A 76 -22.67 1.70 -1.93
C ILE A 76 -23.88 2.58 -1.72
N GLN A 77 -24.26 2.74 -0.47
CA GLN A 77 -25.26 3.69 -0.04
C GLN A 77 -24.56 4.79 0.75
N TYR A 78 -25.02 6.02 0.62
CA TYR A 78 -24.49 7.09 1.46
C TYR A 78 -25.31 7.14 2.75
N PRO A 79 -24.70 6.87 3.93
CA PRO A 79 -25.47 6.79 5.18
C PRO A 79 -26.25 8.07 5.46
N GLU A 80 -27.49 7.95 5.95
CA GLU A 80 -28.35 9.12 6.21
C GLU A 80 -27.70 10.08 7.19
N LYS A 81 -27.10 9.57 8.27
CA LYS A 81 -26.34 10.37 9.25
C LYS A 81 -25.17 11.13 8.60
N ALA A 82 -24.50 10.53 7.62
CA ALA A 82 -23.41 11.19 6.90
C ALA A 82 -23.94 12.31 6.01
N ARG A 83 -25.08 12.09 5.36
CA ARG A 83 -25.77 13.08 4.52
C ARG A 83 -26.30 14.26 5.33
N GLU A 84 -26.94 14.01 6.47
CA GLU A 84 -27.49 15.05 7.36
C GLU A 84 -26.40 15.93 7.96
N ASN A 85 -25.28 15.32 8.36
CA ASN A 85 -24.16 16.02 8.98
C ASN A 85 -23.16 16.60 7.96
N GLY A 86 -23.40 16.44 6.66
CA GLY A 86 -22.52 16.95 5.61
C GLY A 86 -21.13 16.29 5.59
N VAL A 87 -21.01 15.03 6.03
CA VAL A 87 -19.72 14.35 6.21
C VAL A 87 -19.10 14.03 4.86
N THR A 88 -17.97 14.65 4.56
CA THR A 88 -17.19 14.37 3.36
C THR A 88 -15.83 13.80 3.72
N GLY A 89 -15.29 12.94 2.87
CA GLY A 89 -13.99 12.35 3.11
C GLY A 89 -13.76 11.05 2.37
N VAL A 90 -12.69 10.35 2.73
CA VAL A 90 -12.31 9.08 2.13
C VAL A 90 -12.38 8.00 3.20
N ALA A 91 -13.22 7.01 2.98
CA ALA A 91 -13.20 5.76 3.73
C ALA A 91 -12.26 4.79 3.01
N GLU A 92 -11.34 4.17 3.74
CA GLU A 92 -10.40 3.20 3.19
C GLU A 92 -10.58 1.87 3.90
N VAL A 93 -10.78 0.81 3.11
CA VAL A 93 -10.95 -0.55 3.61
C VAL A 93 -9.83 -1.43 3.06
N GLY A 94 -9.12 -2.10 3.96
CA GLY A 94 -8.12 -3.11 3.65
C GLY A 94 -8.69 -4.52 3.80
N PHE A 95 -8.25 -5.43 2.94
CA PHE A 95 -8.56 -6.86 3.02
C PHE A 95 -7.45 -7.68 2.36
N ILE A 96 -7.45 -8.98 2.62
CA ILE A 96 -6.51 -9.91 2.01
C ILE A 96 -7.26 -10.74 0.97
N VAL A 97 -6.70 -10.82 -0.24
CA VAL A 97 -7.07 -11.84 -1.21
C VAL A 97 -6.24 -13.09 -0.94
N GLU A 98 -6.91 -14.16 -0.56
CA GLU A 98 -6.29 -15.45 -0.26
C GLU A 98 -5.87 -16.19 -1.53
N LYS A 99 -5.11 -17.28 -1.37
CA LYS A 99 -4.60 -18.09 -2.49
C LYS A 99 -5.70 -18.79 -3.29
N ASP A 100 -6.87 -18.97 -2.70
CA ASP A 100 -8.07 -19.51 -3.34
C ASP A 100 -8.96 -18.42 -3.96
N GLY A 101 -8.58 -17.15 -3.81
CA GLY A 101 -9.37 -16.01 -4.28
C GLY A 101 -10.43 -15.51 -3.29
N SER A 102 -10.60 -16.17 -2.14
CA SER A 102 -11.50 -15.69 -1.10
C SER A 102 -10.97 -14.41 -0.47
N LEU A 103 -11.88 -13.60 0.07
CA LEU A 103 -11.56 -12.35 0.73
C LEU A 103 -11.58 -12.55 2.25
N SER A 104 -10.49 -12.16 2.92
CA SER A 104 -10.33 -12.34 4.37
C SER A 104 -9.78 -11.06 5.03
N ASN A 105 -9.72 -11.07 6.37
CA ASN A 105 -9.05 -10.05 7.17
C ASN A 105 -9.47 -8.60 6.86
N PHE A 106 -10.78 -8.37 6.73
CA PHE A 106 -11.33 -7.05 6.42
C PHE A 106 -11.12 -6.07 7.57
N LYS A 107 -10.56 -4.89 7.27
CA LYS A 107 -10.25 -3.83 8.23
C LYS A 107 -10.63 -2.47 7.65
N ILE A 108 -11.15 -1.60 8.48
CA ILE A 108 -11.31 -0.17 8.15
C ILE A 108 -9.98 0.50 8.48
N LEU A 109 -9.27 0.99 7.47
CA LEU A 109 -7.99 1.69 7.62
C LEU A 109 -8.20 3.18 7.86
N LYS A 110 -9.23 3.75 7.22
CA LYS A 110 -9.62 5.15 7.36
C LYS A 110 -11.13 5.26 7.35
N ASP A 111 -11.68 6.08 8.23
CA ASP A 111 -13.10 6.35 8.30
C ASP A 111 -13.35 7.85 8.44
N PRO A 112 -14.10 8.50 7.53
CA PRO A 112 -14.55 9.88 7.73
C PRO A 112 -15.67 10.00 8.77
N GLY A 113 -16.23 8.88 9.23
CA GLY A 113 -17.24 8.79 10.28
C GLY A 113 -18.67 8.70 9.74
N ALA A 114 -19.63 8.80 10.66
CA ALA A 114 -21.07 8.77 10.39
C ALA A 114 -21.58 7.53 9.62
N GLY A 115 -20.90 6.38 9.75
CA GLY A 115 -21.30 5.12 9.12
C GLY A 115 -20.63 4.83 7.78
N CYS A 116 -19.76 5.73 7.29
CA CYS A 116 -19.16 5.62 5.96
C CYS A 116 -18.19 4.42 5.86
N GLY A 117 -17.32 4.24 6.86
CA GLY A 117 -16.40 3.12 6.93
C GLY A 117 -17.12 1.77 7.01
N GLU A 118 -18.16 1.67 7.84
CA GLU A 118 -18.96 0.45 8.00
C GLU A 118 -19.70 0.08 6.72
N GLU A 119 -20.22 1.08 6.01
CA GLU A 119 -20.91 0.88 4.74
C GLU A 119 -19.94 0.43 3.62
N CYS A 120 -18.74 1.01 3.55
CA CYS A 120 -17.68 0.48 2.69
C CYS A 120 -17.35 -0.98 3.03
N LEU A 121 -17.15 -1.28 4.31
CA LEU A 121 -16.82 -2.62 4.78
C LEU A 121 -17.93 -3.63 4.41
N ARG A 122 -19.20 -3.23 4.52
CA ARG A 122 -20.35 -4.05 4.12
C ARG A 122 -20.30 -4.39 2.64
N VAL A 123 -20.09 -3.39 1.77
CA VAL A 123 -20.06 -3.61 0.32
C VAL A 123 -18.86 -4.45 -0.10
N VAL A 124 -17.69 -4.21 0.48
CA VAL A 124 -16.47 -5.00 0.22
C VAL A 124 -16.69 -6.48 0.54
N LYS A 125 -17.37 -6.79 1.64
CA LYS A 125 -17.73 -8.18 2.02
C LYS A 125 -18.74 -8.85 1.08
N LEU A 126 -19.46 -8.08 0.27
CA LEU A 126 -20.41 -8.60 -0.72
C LEU A 126 -19.76 -8.88 -2.08
N MET A 127 -18.49 -8.53 -2.25
CA MET A 127 -17.78 -8.80 -3.50
C MET A 127 -17.64 -10.31 -3.74
N PRO A 128 -17.62 -10.74 -5.02
CA PRO A 128 -17.32 -12.13 -5.35
C PRO A 128 -15.85 -12.45 -5.03
N ASN A 129 -15.53 -13.75 -5.03
CA ASN A 129 -14.15 -14.19 -4.96
C ASN A 129 -13.34 -13.66 -6.15
N PHE A 130 -12.12 -13.23 -5.88
CA PHE A 130 -11.19 -12.71 -6.87
C PHE A 130 -10.39 -13.86 -7.49
N ILE A 131 -9.74 -13.59 -8.61
CA ILE A 131 -8.65 -14.43 -9.08
C ILE A 131 -7.41 -14.08 -8.25
N PRO A 132 -6.75 -15.07 -7.62
CA PRO A 132 -5.64 -14.81 -6.71
C PRO A 132 -4.45 -14.19 -7.44
N GLY A 133 -3.70 -13.36 -6.71
CA GLY A 133 -2.43 -12.86 -7.18
C GLY A 133 -1.40 -13.98 -7.34
N LYS A 134 -0.45 -13.81 -8.25
CA LYS A 134 0.61 -14.79 -8.49
C LYS A 134 1.99 -14.15 -8.40
N GLN A 135 2.91 -14.86 -7.76
CA GLN A 135 4.32 -14.53 -7.67
C GLN A 135 5.12 -15.77 -8.08
N ARG A 136 6.02 -15.64 -9.07
CA ARG A 136 6.82 -16.77 -9.58
C ARG A 136 5.97 -17.97 -9.99
N GLY A 137 4.81 -17.70 -10.59
CA GLY A 137 3.84 -18.71 -11.01
C GLY A 137 3.00 -19.35 -9.89
N GLN A 138 3.24 -19.02 -8.62
CA GLN A 138 2.49 -19.57 -7.48
C GLN A 138 1.43 -18.58 -6.96
N PRO A 139 0.23 -19.03 -6.59
CA PRO A 139 -0.76 -18.17 -5.96
C PRO A 139 -0.29 -17.74 -4.56
N VAL A 140 -0.35 -16.44 -4.29
CA VAL A 140 0.09 -15.83 -3.04
C VAL A 140 -1.01 -14.98 -2.41
N ARG A 141 -0.89 -14.75 -1.10
CA ARG A 141 -1.82 -13.89 -0.36
C ARG A 141 -1.45 -12.43 -0.63
N VAL A 142 -2.42 -11.62 -1.03
CA VAL A 142 -2.17 -10.22 -1.39
C VAL A 142 -3.00 -9.30 -0.52
N GLU A 143 -2.38 -8.33 0.14
CA GLU A 143 -3.09 -7.25 0.81
C GLU A 143 -3.56 -6.23 -0.22
N TYR A 144 -4.81 -5.81 -0.10
CA TYR A 144 -5.44 -4.87 -1.00
C TYR A 144 -6.16 -3.80 -0.18
N SER A 145 -6.02 -2.53 -0.57
CA SER A 145 -6.78 -1.43 0.02
C SER A 145 -7.58 -0.69 -1.03
N ILE A 146 -8.81 -0.30 -0.67
CA ILE A 146 -9.71 0.43 -1.56
C ILE A 146 -10.08 1.75 -0.87
N PRO A 147 -9.64 2.89 -1.41
CA PRO A 147 -10.13 4.19 -0.99
C PRO A 147 -11.44 4.54 -1.71
N LEU A 148 -12.50 4.79 -0.96
CA LEU A 148 -13.79 5.27 -1.47
C LEU A 148 -14.07 6.68 -0.95
N LYS A 149 -14.26 7.63 -1.87
CA LYS A 149 -14.57 9.02 -1.55
C LYS A 149 -16.08 9.20 -1.40
N PHE A 150 -16.50 9.65 -0.22
CA PHE A 150 -17.83 10.16 0.03
C PHE A 150 -17.84 11.68 -0.12
N SER A 151 -18.79 12.18 -0.91
CA SER A 151 -19.00 13.60 -1.12
C SER A 151 -20.48 13.87 -1.19
N VAL A 152 -20.94 14.84 -0.40
CA VAL A 152 -22.22 15.51 -0.65
C VAL A 152 -22.04 16.34 -1.92
N ARG A 153 -22.97 16.23 -2.86
CA ARG A 153 -23.10 17.15 -4.00
C ARG A 153 -24.28 18.06 -3.75
#